data_AF-A0A8T7FJ10-F1
#
_entry.id   AF-A0A8T7FJ10-F1
#
_cell.length_a   1.000
_cell.length_b   1.000
_cell.length_c   1.000
_cell.angle_alpha   90.00
_cell.angle_beta   90.00
_cell.angle_gamma   90.00
#
_symmetry.space_group_name_H-M   'P 1'
#
loop_
_entity.id
_entity.type
_entity.pdbx_description
1 polymer ?
#
loop_
_entity_poly.entity_id
_entity_poly.type
_entity_poly.pdbx_seq_one_letter_code
_entity_poly.pdbx_strand_id
1 'polypeptide(L)'
;MNSNKIKALLFDLDGTLRHHIPTGSEVFMDYLKSIQVDFSEEDKIRAAHWEHYYFANSPEIQEDSLTFKDDSKGFWVNFSKRRMVALGLPQAQAAGLAPAASAHMEKNYKPEVYVPGGGAVHPRQTPGRRGTSSAS
;
A
#
# COMPACT_ATOMS: atom_id res chain seq x y z
N MET A 1 37.17 7.64 -25.82
CA MET A 1 36.64 7.96 -24.47
C MET A 1 35.87 6.73 -24.00
N ASN A 2 36.32 6.06 -22.93
CA ASN A 2 35.67 4.84 -22.45
C ASN A 2 34.37 5.18 -21.73
N SER A 3 33.26 4.83 -22.39
CA SER A 3 31.91 4.95 -21.87
C SER A 3 31.58 3.79 -20.91
N ASN A 4 30.87 4.12 -19.83
CA ASN A 4 30.28 3.25 -18.79
C ASN A 4 31.18 2.76 -17.64
N LYS A 5 31.28 3.61 -16.61
CA LYS A 5 31.73 3.27 -15.25
C LYS A 5 30.56 3.15 -14.25
N ILE A 6 29.37 2.71 -14.66
CA ILE A 6 28.32 2.35 -13.70
C ILE A 6 28.61 0.93 -13.23
N LYS A 7 28.87 0.76 -11.94
CA LYS A 7 29.21 -0.55 -11.33
C LYS A 7 28.03 -1.22 -10.63
N ALA A 8 27.03 -0.44 -10.23
CA ALA A 8 25.84 -0.93 -9.56
C ALA A 8 24.68 0.04 -9.82
N LEU A 9 23.48 -0.53 -9.94
CA LEU A 9 22.21 0.18 -9.91
C LEU A 9 21.41 -0.43 -8.75
N LEU A 10 20.98 0.41 -7.82
CA LEU A 10 20.08 0.02 -6.74
C LEU A 10 18.69 0.50 -7.11
N PHE A 11 17.73 -0.42 -7.09
CA PHE A 11 16.32 -0.14 -7.29
C PHE A 11 15.59 -0.43 -5.98
N ASP A 12 14.58 0.38 -5.69
CA ASP A 12 13.58 0.00 -4.71
C ASP A 12 12.80 -1.24 -5.21
N LEU A 13 12.27 -2.04 -4.29
CA LEU A 13 11.46 -3.19 -4.65
C LEU A 13 10.02 -2.76 -4.91
N ASP A 14 9.44 -1.95 -4.02
CA ASP A 14 8.03 -1.59 -4.05
C ASP A 14 7.77 -0.33 -4.90
N GLY A 15 6.84 -0.43 -5.85
CA GLY A 15 6.56 0.66 -6.80
C GLY A 15 7.57 0.81 -7.94
N THR A 16 8.73 0.13 -7.89
CA THR A 16 9.71 0.10 -8.98
C THR A 16 9.81 -1.27 -9.66
N LEU A 17 9.98 -2.36 -8.90
CA LEU A 17 10.09 -3.73 -9.44
C LEU A 17 8.83 -4.57 -9.19
N ARG A 18 8.08 -4.26 -8.14
CA ARG A 18 6.85 -4.92 -7.73
C ARG A 18 5.75 -3.88 -7.55
N HIS A 19 4.57 -4.19 -8.05
CA HIS A 19 3.36 -3.40 -7.80
C HIS A 19 2.36 -4.23 -7.01
N HIS A 20 1.59 -3.55 -6.17
CA HIS A 20 0.37 -4.09 -5.60
C HIS A 20 -0.80 -3.62 -6.45
N ILE A 21 -1.66 -4.54 -6.86
CA ILE A 21 -2.89 -4.22 -7.61
C ILE A 21 -4.09 -4.69 -6.78
N PRO A 22 -5.02 -3.80 -6.37
CA PRO A 22 -4.89 -2.34 -6.43
C PRO A 22 -3.80 -1.84 -5.46
N THR A 23 -3.30 -0.63 -5.67
CA THR A 23 -2.42 0.02 -4.69
C THR A 23 -3.21 0.47 -3.46
N GLY A 24 -2.55 0.57 -2.31
CA GLY A 24 -3.19 1.11 -1.10
C GLY A 24 -3.65 2.57 -1.27
N SER A 25 -2.99 3.33 -2.14
CA SER A 25 -3.39 4.69 -2.48
C SER A 25 -4.69 4.73 -3.26
N GLU A 26 -4.85 3.89 -4.28
CA GLU A 26 -6.09 3.82 -5.07
C GLU A 26 -7.30 3.48 -4.19
N VAL A 27 -7.21 2.42 -3.37
CA VAL A 27 -8.32 2.01 -2.48
C VAL A 27 -8.69 3.13 -1.52
N PHE A 28 -7.69 3.82 -0.94
CA PHE A 28 -7.94 4.91 -0.01
C PHE A 28 -8.61 6.11 -0.69
N MET A 29 -8.11 6.51 -1.85
CA MET A 29 -8.59 7.68 -2.57
C MET A 29 -9.99 7.44 -3.17
N ASP A 30 -10.27 6.23 -3.64
CA ASP A 30 -11.59 5.86 -4.11
C ASP A 30 -12.62 5.82 -2.98
N TYR A 31 -12.21 5.37 -1.79
CA TYR A 31 -13.05 5.49 -0.59
C TYR A 31 -13.37 6.95 -0.27
N LEU A 32 -12.36 7.84 -0.23
CA LEU A 32 -12.58 9.25 0.07
C LEU A 32 -13.50 9.93 -0.95
N LYS A 33 -13.36 9.63 -2.24
CA LYS A 33 -14.31 10.10 -3.27
C LYS A 33 -15.72 9.57 -3.04
N SER A 34 -15.87 8.30 -2.64
CA SER A 34 -17.18 7.69 -2.39
C SER A 34 -17.96 8.38 -1.27
N ILE A 35 -17.26 9.03 -0.33
CA ILE A 35 -17.85 9.83 0.75
C ILE A 35 -17.79 11.34 0.48
N GLN A 36 -17.61 11.73 -0.79
CA GLN A 36 -17.65 13.12 -1.27
C GLN A 36 -16.59 14.04 -0.64
N VAL A 37 -15.40 13.50 -0.34
CA VAL A 37 -14.25 14.33 0.01
C VAL A 37 -13.59 14.83 -1.28
N ASP A 38 -13.53 16.14 -1.43
CA ASP A 38 -12.88 16.80 -2.55
C ASP A 38 -11.38 17.03 -2.28
N PHE A 39 -10.54 16.76 -3.27
CA PHE A 39 -9.12 17.07 -3.28
C PHE A 39 -8.65 17.29 -4.73
N SER A 40 -7.68 18.18 -4.90
CA SER A 40 -7.06 18.45 -6.21
C SER A 40 -5.99 17.40 -6.55
N GLU A 41 -5.53 17.36 -7.81
CA GLU A 41 -4.36 16.54 -8.18
C GLU A 41 -3.09 16.94 -7.41
N GLU A 42 -2.92 18.23 -7.11
CA GLU A 42 -1.79 18.72 -6.32
C GLU A 42 -1.83 18.17 -4.89
N ASP A 43 -3.02 18.11 -4.28
CA ASP A 43 -3.20 17.51 -2.96
C ASP A 43 -2.85 16.02 -2.96
N LYS A 44 -3.21 15.29 -4.04
CA LYS A 44 -2.83 13.87 -4.18
C LYS A 44 -1.32 13.69 -4.23
N ILE A 45 -0.63 14.50 -5.03
CA ILE A 45 0.83 14.44 -5.17
C ILE A 45 1.49 14.77 -3.83
N ARG A 46 1.02 15.82 -3.15
CA ARG A 46 1.51 16.21 -1.82
C ARG A 46 1.34 15.07 -0.81
N ALA A 47 0.17 14.44 -0.78
CA ALA A 47 -0.10 13.32 0.12
C ALA A 47 0.75 12.08 -0.20
N ALA A 48 0.99 11.79 -1.49
CA ALA A 48 1.86 10.69 -1.90
C ALA A 48 3.32 10.93 -1.48
N HIS A 49 3.85 12.14 -1.72
CA HIS A 49 5.20 12.51 -1.25
C HIS A 49 5.31 12.44 0.27
N TRP A 50 4.29 12.92 0.99
CA TRP A 50 4.24 12.81 2.45
C TRP A 50 4.21 11.35 2.92
N GLU A 51 3.45 10.47 2.26
CA GLU A 51 3.37 9.05 2.60
C GLU A 51 4.73 8.36 2.43
N HIS A 52 5.44 8.64 1.33
CA HIS A 52 6.80 8.14 1.12
C HIS A 52 7.76 8.65 2.20
N TYR A 53 7.70 9.95 2.54
CA TYR A 53 8.49 10.51 3.63
C TYR A 53 8.18 9.83 4.97
N TYR A 54 6.90 9.67 5.30
CA TYR A 54 6.43 9.06 6.54
C TYR A 54 6.99 7.64 6.71
N PHE A 55 6.85 6.79 5.69
CA PHE A 55 7.36 5.41 5.75
C PHE A 55 8.89 5.31 5.58
N ALA A 56 9.57 6.35 5.08
CA ALA A 56 11.02 6.44 5.02
C ALA A 56 11.65 6.80 6.39
N ASN A 57 11.12 6.22 7.48
CA ASN A 57 11.62 6.37 8.84
C ASN A 57 11.57 7.81 9.39
N SER A 58 10.49 8.54 9.11
CA SER A 58 10.29 9.89 9.66
C SER A 58 10.14 9.91 11.19
N PRO A 59 10.31 11.07 11.85
CA PRO A 59 10.04 11.18 13.28
C PRO A 59 8.61 10.77 13.65
N GLU A 60 7.62 11.07 12.79
CA GLU A 60 6.22 10.75 13.03
C GLU A 60 5.95 9.23 13.03
N ILE A 61 6.53 8.45 12.11
CA ILE A 61 6.34 6.99 12.14
C ILE A 61 7.06 6.35 13.33
N GLN A 62 8.20 6.91 13.76
CA GLN A 62 8.90 6.45 14.95
C GLN A 62 8.06 6.71 16.21
N GLU A 63 7.50 7.91 16.34
CA GLU A 63 6.57 8.26 17.42
C GLU A 63 5.34 7.35 17.39
N ASP A 64 4.67 7.23 16.25
CA ASP A 64 3.47 6.41 16.11
C ASP A 64 3.78 4.92 16.39
N SER A 65 4.94 4.41 15.99
CA SER A 65 5.37 3.03 16.29
C SER A 65 5.56 2.79 17.80
N LEU A 66 6.03 3.80 18.53
CA LEU A 66 6.16 3.73 19.99
C LEU A 66 4.80 3.86 20.68
N THR A 67 3.97 4.82 20.25
CA THR A 67 2.65 5.09 20.81
C THR A 67 1.71 3.90 20.63
N PHE A 68 1.75 3.25 19.46
CA PHE A 68 0.82 2.18 19.07
C PHE A 68 1.48 0.79 19.02
N LYS A 69 2.57 0.58 19.75
CA LYS A 69 3.38 -0.67 19.72
C LYS A 69 2.53 -1.95 19.80
N ASP A 70 1.51 -1.96 20.65
CA ASP A 70 0.62 -3.11 20.87
C ASP A 70 -0.82 -2.85 20.35
N ASP A 71 -1.02 -1.76 19.60
CA ASP A 71 -2.32 -1.35 19.05
C ASP A 71 -2.22 -1.06 17.54
N SER A 72 -2.12 -2.15 16.76
CA SER A 72 -2.07 -2.05 15.30
C SER A 72 -3.28 -1.30 14.72
N LYS A 73 -4.46 -1.43 15.32
CA LYS A 73 -5.67 -0.74 14.85
C LYS A 73 -5.56 0.77 15.07
N GLY A 74 -5.14 1.20 16.27
CA GLY A 74 -4.89 2.60 16.59
C GLY A 74 -3.85 3.22 15.67
N PHE A 75 -2.78 2.48 15.35
CA PHE A 75 -1.76 2.91 14.39
C PHE A 75 -2.39 3.25 13.02
N TRP A 76 -3.19 2.35 12.45
CA TRP A 76 -3.78 2.55 11.12
C TRP A 76 -4.84 3.66 11.10
N VAL A 77 -5.59 3.83 12.19
CA VAL A 77 -6.49 4.99 12.35
C VAL A 77 -5.69 6.29 12.38
N ASN A 78 -4.60 6.35 13.15
CA ASN A 78 -3.77 7.55 13.23
C ASN A 78 -3.08 7.88 11.90
N PHE A 79 -2.55 6.86 11.21
CA PHE A 79 -1.98 7.01 9.88
C PHE A 79 -3.03 7.57 8.89
N SER A 80 -4.24 7.00 8.88
CA SER A 80 -5.34 7.47 8.03
C SER A 80 -5.67 8.95 8.28
N LYS A 81 -5.67 9.38 9.55
CA LYS A 81 -5.83 10.78 9.94
C LYS A 81 -4.72 11.65 9.36
N ARG A 82 -3.45 11.29 9.59
CA ARG A 82 -2.29 12.08 9.12
C ARG A 82 -2.28 12.19 7.58
N ARG A 83 -2.61 11.11 6.88
CA ARG A 83 -2.73 11.09 5.41
C ARG A 83 -3.80 12.04 4.89
N MET A 84 -4.97 12.08 5.54
CA MET A 84 -6.02 13.04 5.19
C MET A 84 -5.60 14.50 5.45
N VAL A 85 -4.83 14.76 6.51
CA VAL A 85 -4.25 16.09 6.74
C VAL A 85 -3.26 16.46 5.63
N ALA A 86 -2.43 15.51 5.17
CA ALA A 86 -1.53 15.74 4.03
C ALA A 86 -2.28 16.00 2.72
N LEU A 87 -3.46 15.39 2.54
CA LEU A 87 -4.42 15.68 1.47
C LEU A 87 -5.09 17.06 1.60
N GLY A 88 -4.85 17.80 2.69
CA GLY A 88 -5.39 19.14 2.89
C GLY A 88 -6.68 19.20 3.70
N LEU A 89 -7.14 18.09 4.28
CA LEU A 89 -8.32 18.11 5.15
C LEU A 89 -7.98 18.80 6.49
N PRO A 90 -8.90 19.62 7.02
CA PRO A 90 -8.81 20.12 8.39
C PRO A 90 -8.66 18.98 9.40
N GLN A 91 -7.82 19.19 10.42
CA GLN A 91 -7.49 18.16 11.42
C GLN A 91 -8.72 17.54 12.10
N ALA A 92 -9.75 18.35 12.40
CA ALA A 92 -10.99 17.87 13.00
C ALA A 92 -11.79 16.95 12.05
N GLN A 93 -11.85 17.31 10.76
CA GLN A 93 -12.52 16.50 9.75
C GLN A 93 -11.77 15.18 9.53
N ALA A 94 -10.44 15.23 9.40
CA ALA A 94 -9.59 14.05 9.27
C ALA A 94 -9.75 13.11 10.47
N ALA A 95 -9.81 13.65 11.70
CA ALA A 95 -10.00 12.85 12.91
C ALA A 95 -11.36 12.15 12.93
N GLY A 96 -12.44 12.81 12.48
CA GLY A 96 -13.77 12.21 12.40
C GLY A 96 -13.89 11.09 11.37
N LEU A 97 -13.17 11.20 10.24
CA LEU A 97 -13.23 10.22 9.14
C LEU A 97 -12.26 9.05 9.30
N ALA A 98 -11.19 9.22 10.07
CA ALA A 98 -10.08 8.28 10.14
C ALA A 98 -10.47 6.86 10.56
N PRO A 99 -11.35 6.63 11.56
CA PRO A 99 -11.77 5.28 11.93
C PRO A 99 -12.46 4.54 10.78
N ALA A 100 -13.33 5.23 10.03
CA ALA A 100 -14.06 4.64 8.92
C ALA A 100 -13.15 4.37 7.72
N ALA A 101 -12.22 5.29 7.42
CA ALA A 101 -11.22 5.11 6.36
C ALA A 101 -10.30 3.91 6.66
N SER A 102 -9.79 3.80 7.89
CA SER A 102 -8.96 2.67 8.30
C SER A 102 -9.72 1.34 8.21
N ALA A 103 -10.97 1.30 8.65
CA ALA A 103 -11.80 0.09 8.56
C ALA A 103 -12.09 -0.29 7.09
N HIS A 104 -12.28 0.71 6.21
CA HIS A 104 -12.44 0.46 4.78
C HIS A 104 -11.17 -0.16 4.18
N MET A 105 -9.99 0.37 4.53
CA MET A 105 -8.71 -0.19 4.09
C MET A 105 -8.54 -1.64 4.56
N GLU A 106 -8.77 -1.93 5.83
CA GLU A 106 -8.69 -3.30 6.38
C GLU A 106 -9.58 -4.28 5.61
N LYS A 107 -10.79 -3.84 5.22
CA LYS A 107 -11.76 -4.69 4.53
C LYS A 107 -11.44 -4.88 3.04
N ASN A 108 -11.00 -3.83 2.35
CA ASN A 108 -11.00 -3.79 0.88
C ASN A 108 -9.59 -3.79 0.27
N TYR A 109 -8.56 -3.37 1.01
CA TYR A 109 -7.19 -3.44 0.52
C TYR A 109 -6.67 -4.87 0.65
N LYS A 110 -6.84 -5.63 -0.43
CA LYS A 110 -6.37 -7.01 -0.59
C LYS A 110 -5.41 -7.06 -1.79
N PRO A 111 -4.19 -6.54 -1.63
CA PRO A 111 -3.28 -6.38 -2.74
C PRO A 111 -2.81 -7.72 -3.29
N GLU A 112 -2.88 -7.89 -4.60
CA GLU A 112 -2.15 -8.95 -5.30
C GLU A 112 -0.79 -8.43 -5.76
N VAL A 113 0.24 -9.27 -5.61
CA VAL A 113 1.60 -8.95 -6.03
C VAL A 113 1.73 -9.13 -7.54
N TYR A 114 2.07 -8.05 -8.24
CA TYR A 114 2.34 -8.04 -9.67
C TYR A 114 3.79 -7.62 -9.96
N VAL A 115 4.50 -8.41 -10.77
CA VAL A 115 5.87 -8.12 -11.21
C VAL A 115 5.88 -7.98 -12.74
N PRO A 116 6.10 -6.79 -13.30
CA PRO A 116 6.12 -6.59 -14.74
C PRO A 116 7.24 -7.42 -15.40
N GLY A 117 6.91 -8.20 -16.42
CA GLY A 117 7.89 -8.98 -17.20
C GLY A 117 8.41 -10.27 -16.55
N GLY A 118 7.98 -10.60 -15.32
CA GLY A 118 8.26 -11.88 -14.65
C GLY A 118 7.00 -12.74 -14.62
N GLY A 119 6.95 -13.77 -15.47
CA GLY A 119 5.77 -14.59 -15.73
C GLY A 119 5.01 -15.04 -14.49
N ALA A 120 3.68 -15.03 -14.61
CA ALA A 120 2.75 -15.60 -13.65
C ALA A 120 3.30 -16.93 -13.10
N VAL A 121 3.40 -17.03 -11.79
CA VAL A 121 3.64 -18.31 -11.14
C VAL A 121 2.41 -19.17 -11.43
N HIS A 122 2.51 -20.03 -12.44
CA HIS A 122 1.48 -21.03 -12.71
C HIS A 122 1.16 -21.75 -11.38
N PRO A 123 -0.11 -21.86 -10.97
CA PRO A 123 -0.44 -22.73 -9.86
C PRO A 123 0.09 -24.12 -10.20
N ARG A 124 0.92 -24.68 -9.30
CA ARG A 124 1.47 -26.02 -9.42
C ARG A 124 0.33 -26.96 -9.80
N GLN A 125 0.35 -27.50 -11.02
CA GLN A 125 -0.42 -28.69 -11.34
C GLN A 125 0.10 -29.78 -10.43
N THR A 126 -0.71 -30.17 -9.45
CA THR A 126 -0.51 -31.39 -8.68
C THR A 126 -0.47 -32.55 -9.67
N PRO A 127 0.56 -33.43 -9.64
CA PRO A 127 0.53 -34.62 -10.48
C PRO A 127 -0.66 -35.47 -10.04
N GLY A 128 -1.61 -35.66 -10.96
CA GLY A 128 -2.75 -36.54 -10.76
C GLY A 128 -2.28 -37.93 -10.33
N ARG A 129 -2.84 -38.42 -9.22
CA ARG A 129 -2.76 -39.83 -8.82
C ARG A 129 -3.18 -40.68 -10.02
N ARG A 130 -2.24 -41.43 -10.59
CA ARG A 130 -2.56 -42.55 -11.48
C ARG A 130 -3.38 -43.55 -10.67
N GLY A 131 -4.67 -43.64 -10.98
CA GLY A 131 -5.50 -44.76 -10.57
C GLY A 131 -4.94 -46.03 -11.20
N THR A 132 -4.54 -46.98 -10.36
CA THR A 132 -4.36 -48.36 -10.81
C THR A 132 -5.75 -48.95 -10.98
N SER A 133 -6.12 -49.17 -12.23
CA SER A 133 -7.25 -49.99 -12.62
C SER A 133 -7.00 -51.42 -12.14
N SER A 134 -7.86 -51.90 -11.25
CA SER A 134 -8.00 -53.32 -10.94
C SER A 134 -8.77 -53.98 -12.09
N ALA A 135 -8.10 -54.85 -12.83
CA ALA A 135 -8.73 -55.78 -13.76
C ALA A 135 -8.53 -57.20 -13.22
N SER A 136 -9.67 -57.85 -12.99
CA SER A 136 -9.93 -59.28 -12.76
C SER A 136 -9.30 -59.97 -11.55
#